data_AF-A0A1X0KEV1-F1
#
_entry.id   AF-A0A1X0KEV1-F1
#
_cell.length_a   1.000
_cell.length_b   1.000
_cell.length_c   1.000
_cell.angle_alpha   90.00
_cell.angle_beta   90.00
_cell.angle_gamma   90.00
#
_symmetry.space_group_name_H-M   'P 1'
#
loop_
_entity.id
_entity.type
_entity.pdbx_description
1 polymer ?
#
loop_
_entity_poly.entity_id
_entity_poly.type
_entity_poly.pdbx_seq_one_letter_code
_entity_poly.pdbx_strand_id
1 'polypeptide(L)'
;MYVPGTREAHTIQVKATNNNYAMGPKEPPQVWWPFPVTCKAQWLAVVDLPRDLVWLLPIDDALREARGKDSAGTTTLMWYIGEKPKGATKVRAEADFDQYRLSTVVDRLLGDRTPQLP
;
A
#
# COMPACT_ATOMS: atom_id res chain seq x y z
N MET A 1 -14.34 3.42 -4.85
CA MET A 1 -13.66 3.77 -6.11
C MET A 1 -14.51 3.27 -7.26
N TYR A 2 -14.82 4.14 -8.21
CA TYR A 2 -15.49 3.73 -9.44
C TYR A 2 -14.43 3.55 -10.52
N VAL A 3 -14.45 2.43 -11.24
CA VAL A 3 -13.53 2.14 -12.34
C VAL A 3 -14.30 2.28 -13.65
N PRO A 4 -14.11 3.39 -14.40
CA PRO A 4 -14.89 3.65 -15.62
C PRO A 4 -14.70 2.58 -16.70
N GLY A 5 -13.50 1.99 -16.78
CA GLY A 5 -13.17 0.96 -17.76
C GLY A 5 -14.09 -0.26 -17.67
N THR A 6 -14.39 -0.70 -16.44
CA THR A 6 -15.24 -1.88 -16.16
C THR A 6 -16.65 -1.51 -15.74
N ARG A 7 -16.92 -0.23 -15.44
CA ARG A 7 -18.16 0.28 -14.86
C ARG A 7 -18.50 -0.34 -13.49
N GLU A 8 -17.48 -0.75 -12.76
CA GLU A 8 -17.62 -1.39 -11.45
C GLU A 8 -17.33 -0.40 -10.31
N ALA A 9 -18.02 -0.59 -9.20
CA ALA A 9 -17.74 0.09 -7.95
C ALA A 9 -17.00 -0.86 -7.01
N HIS A 10 -15.85 -0.42 -6.51
CA HIS A 10 -15.05 -1.17 -5.55
C HIS A 10 -14.93 -0.44 -4.21
N THR A 11 -14.92 -1.22 -3.14
CA THR A 11 -14.65 -0.74 -1.78
C THR A 11 -13.15 -0.57 -1.54
N ILE A 12 -12.77 0.50 -0.84
CA ILE A 12 -11.39 0.80 -0.47
C ILE A 12 -11.30 0.98 1.05
N GLN A 13 -10.37 0.28 1.69
CA GLN A 13 -9.87 0.63 3.02
C GLN A 13 -8.70 1.60 2.83
N VAL A 14 -8.73 2.76 3.51
CA VAL A 14 -7.63 3.72 3.49
C VAL A 14 -6.87 3.65 4.81
N LYS A 15 -5.54 3.69 4.74
CA LYS A 15 -4.63 3.84 5.88
C LYS A 15 -3.58 4.88 5.52
N ALA A 16 -3.34 5.83 6.42
CA ALA A 16 -2.35 6.88 6.23
C ALA A 16 -1.37 6.89 7.39
N THR A 17 -0.12 7.21 7.10
CA THR A 17 0.90 7.52 8.11
C THR A 17 1.39 8.95 7.90
N ASN A 18 1.61 9.65 9.00
CA ASN A 18 2.29 10.96 9.05
C ASN A 18 3.74 10.84 9.54
N ASN A 19 4.22 9.61 9.74
CA ASN A 19 5.57 9.31 10.21
C ASN A 19 6.23 8.29 9.28
N ASN A 20 7.45 8.61 8.86
CA ASN A 20 8.32 7.77 8.05
C ASN A 20 9.79 7.86 8.49
N TYR A 21 10.03 8.34 9.71
CA TYR A 21 11.37 8.45 10.28
C TYR A 21 11.87 7.09 10.77
N ALA A 22 13.20 6.95 10.78
CA ALA A 22 13.84 5.80 11.38
C ALA A 22 13.49 5.68 12.87
N MET A 23 13.25 4.46 13.35
CA MET A 23 13.00 4.17 14.76
C MET A 23 14.28 4.29 15.63
N GLY A 24 15.45 4.51 15.01
CA GLY A 24 16.70 4.82 15.69
C GLY A 24 17.77 5.40 14.76
N PRO A 25 18.89 5.93 15.29
CA PRO A 25 19.91 6.68 14.52
C PRO A 25 20.60 5.89 13.41
N LYS A 26 20.48 4.55 13.41
CA LYS A 26 21.11 3.63 12.46
C LYS A 26 20.10 2.70 11.79
N GLU A 27 18.81 2.88 12.08
CA GLU A 27 17.79 2.07 11.46
C GLU A 27 17.37 2.70 10.14
N PRO A 28 17.20 1.91 9.07
CA PRO A 28 16.66 2.47 7.85
C PRO A 28 15.21 2.89 8.09
N PRO A 29 14.79 4.01 7.48
CA PRO A 29 13.41 4.48 7.57
C PRO A 29 12.45 3.41 7.05
N GLN A 30 11.32 3.27 7.72
CA GLN A 30 10.26 2.31 7.39
C GLN A 30 8.92 3.01 7.44
N VAL A 31 7.97 2.47 6.70
CA VAL A 31 6.56 2.83 6.76
C VAL A 31 5.74 1.59 7.02
N TRP A 32 4.67 1.74 7.78
CA TRP A 32 3.80 0.65 8.13
C TRP A 32 2.35 1.11 8.29
N TRP A 33 1.43 0.22 7.92
CA TRP A 33 0.00 0.48 7.99
C TRP A 33 -0.72 -0.74 8.56
N PRO A 34 -1.23 -0.66 9.80
CA PRO A 34 -2.00 -1.73 10.40
C PRO A 34 -3.42 -1.79 9.81
N PHE A 35 -3.90 -2.99 9.47
CA PHE A 35 -5.25 -3.24 8.99
C PHE A 35 -5.77 -4.61 9.43
N PRO A 36 -7.10 -4.81 9.53
CA PRO A 36 -7.67 -6.09 9.97
C PRO A 36 -7.42 -7.20 8.96
N VAL A 37 -7.05 -8.40 9.42
CA VAL A 37 -6.97 -9.60 8.55
C VAL A 37 -8.33 -9.99 7.95
N THR A 38 -9.41 -9.51 8.54
CA THR A 38 -10.80 -9.71 8.11
C THR A 38 -11.32 -8.57 7.23
N CYS A 39 -10.44 -7.67 6.76
CA CYS A 39 -10.82 -6.55 5.93
C CYS A 39 -11.70 -6.99 4.75
N LYS A 40 -12.87 -6.37 4.63
CA LYS A 40 -13.86 -6.67 3.58
C LYS A 40 -13.75 -5.74 2.37
N ALA A 41 -12.82 -4.80 2.40
CA ALA A 41 -12.56 -3.94 1.26
C ALA A 41 -11.92 -4.76 0.14
N GLN A 42 -12.23 -4.46 -1.11
CA GLN A 42 -11.59 -5.08 -2.26
C GLN A 42 -10.16 -4.58 -2.46
N TRP A 43 -9.88 -3.36 -1.99
CA TRP A 43 -8.58 -2.70 -2.11
C TRP A 43 -8.14 -2.08 -0.78
N LEU A 44 -6.83 -2.00 -0.60
CA LEU A 44 -6.17 -1.24 0.45
C LEU A 44 -5.37 -0.09 -0.18
N ALA A 45 -5.70 1.14 0.17
CA ALA A 45 -4.90 2.32 -0.13
C ALA A 45 -4.03 2.65 1.09
N VAL A 46 -2.73 2.66 0.90
CA VAL A 46 -1.77 3.10 1.92
C VAL A 46 -1.10 4.39 1.49
N VAL A 47 -1.04 5.35 2.42
CA VAL A 47 -0.59 6.72 2.15
C VAL A 47 0.57 7.08 3.08
N ASP A 48 1.68 7.52 2.48
CA ASP A 48 2.75 8.25 3.16
C ASP A 48 2.51 9.74 2.93
N LEU A 49 1.95 10.41 3.95
CA LEU A 49 1.61 11.82 3.85
C LEU A 49 2.86 12.72 3.72
N PRO A 50 3.97 12.51 4.45
CA PRO A 50 5.14 13.37 4.33
C PRO A 50 5.78 13.39 2.94
N ARG A 51 5.68 12.30 2.18
CA ARG A 51 6.27 12.19 0.82
C ARG A 51 5.25 12.35 -0.31
N ASP A 52 3.98 12.55 0.03
CA ASP A 52 2.85 12.58 -0.92
C ASP A 52 2.81 11.35 -1.83
N LEU A 53 2.92 10.16 -1.22
CA LEU A 53 2.95 8.89 -1.93
C LEU A 53 1.77 8.01 -1.56
N VAL A 54 1.16 7.40 -2.57
CA VAL A 54 0.02 6.48 -2.42
C VAL A 54 0.28 5.18 -3.17
N TRP A 55 -0.02 4.07 -2.51
CA TRP A 55 -0.10 2.75 -3.12
C TRP A 55 -1.50 2.19 -2.97
N LEU A 56 -1.97 1.50 -4.01
CA LEU A 56 -3.27 0.88 -4.10
C LEU A 56 -3.11 -0.60 -4.41
N LEU A 57 -3.36 -1.46 -3.42
CA LEU A 57 -3.18 -2.90 -3.50
C LEU A 57 -4.54 -3.61 -3.50
N PRO A 58 -4.75 -4.67 -4.29
CA PRO A 58 -5.81 -5.63 -4.04
C PRO A 58 -5.68 -6.16 -2.61
N ILE A 59 -6.80 -6.39 -1.92
CA ILE A 59 -6.74 -6.80 -0.51
C ILE A 59 -6.00 -8.13 -0.31
N ASP A 60 -6.11 -9.06 -1.27
CA ASP A 60 -5.43 -10.36 -1.23
C ASP A 60 -3.90 -10.21 -1.33
N ASP A 61 -3.44 -9.27 -2.17
CA ASP A 61 -2.03 -8.92 -2.28
C ASP A 61 -1.53 -8.25 -1.00
N ALA A 62 -2.31 -7.30 -0.46
CA ALA A 62 -1.97 -6.66 0.81
C ALA A 62 -1.85 -7.68 1.94
N LEU A 63 -2.76 -8.65 2.03
CA LEU A 63 -2.72 -9.72 3.05
C LEU A 63 -1.53 -10.66 2.87
N ARG A 64 -1.15 -10.98 1.63
CA ARG A 64 0.02 -11.81 1.32
C ARG A 64 1.34 -11.14 1.70
N GLU A 65 1.43 -9.84 1.48
CA GLU A 65 2.63 -9.05 1.78
C GLU A 65 2.70 -8.58 3.24
N ALA A 66 1.54 -8.50 3.92
CA ALA A 66 1.47 -8.10 5.32
C ALA A 66 2.21 -9.06 6.26
N ARG A 67 2.57 -8.52 7.42
CA ARG A 67 3.40 -9.15 8.44
C ARG A 67 2.76 -9.02 9.80
N GLY A 68 2.95 -10.09 10.59
CA GLY A 68 2.43 -10.19 11.95
C GLY A 68 0.92 -10.36 11.96
N LYS A 69 0.44 -11.10 12.95
CA LYS A 69 -0.97 -11.10 13.34
C LYS A 69 -0.97 -10.95 14.86
N ASP A 70 -1.54 -9.85 15.34
CA ASP A 70 -1.75 -9.69 16.78
C ASP A 70 -2.97 -10.52 17.24
N SER A 71 -3.15 -10.62 18.56
CA SER A 71 -4.30 -11.32 19.14
C SER A 71 -5.64 -10.66 18.80
N ALA A 72 -5.64 -9.40 18.36
CA ALA A 72 -6.82 -8.65 17.93
C ALA A 72 -7.17 -8.88 16.44
N GLY A 73 -6.36 -9.65 15.70
CA GLY A 73 -6.58 -9.91 14.27
C GLY A 73 -6.16 -8.77 13.37
N THR A 74 -5.26 -7.90 13.83
CA THR A 74 -4.60 -6.88 13.00
C THR A 74 -3.34 -7.46 12.39
N THR A 75 -3.11 -7.14 11.12
CA THR A 75 -1.84 -7.36 10.42
C THR A 75 -1.27 -6.02 9.93
N THR A 76 0.00 -6.00 9.56
CA THR A 76 0.69 -4.77 9.19
C THR A 76 1.36 -4.92 7.84
N LEU A 77 0.98 -4.07 6.88
CA LEU A 77 1.74 -3.90 5.66
C LEU A 77 2.90 -2.95 5.94
N MET A 78 4.13 -3.33 5.60
CA MET A 78 5.31 -2.51 5.88
C MET A 78 6.43 -2.74 4.87
N TRP A 79 7.25 -1.72 4.66
CA TRP A 79 8.47 -1.80 3.87
C TRP A 79 9.51 -0.76 4.30
N TYR A 80 10.76 -0.99 3.87
CA TYR A 80 11.83 -0.02 3.99
C TYR A 80 11.70 1.07 2.94
N ILE A 81 11.96 2.31 3.33
CA ILE A 81 12.10 3.42 2.39
C ILE A 81 13.50 3.36 1.77
N GLY A 82 13.56 3.34 0.44
CA GLY A 82 14.82 3.19 -0.30
C GLY A 82 15.35 1.76 -0.22
N GLU A 83 16.65 1.62 0.03
CA GLU A 83 17.30 0.31 0.09
C GLU A 83 17.01 -0.41 1.43
N LYS A 84 16.67 -1.69 1.34
CA LYS A 84 16.59 -2.55 2.53
C LYS A 84 17.99 -2.92 3.03
N PRO A 85 18.19 -3.13 4.35
CA PRO A 85 19.44 -3.64 4.90
C PRO A 85 19.91 -4.95 4.26
N LYS A 86 21.23 -5.11 4.14
CA LYS A 86 21.83 -6.40 3.77
C LYS A 86 21.42 -7.47 4.79
N GLY A 87 20.88 -8.59 4.30
CA GLY A 87 20.39 -9.69 5.13
C GLY A 87 18.93 -9.55 5.59
N ALA A 88 18.25 -8.42 5.34
CA ALA A 88 16.81 -8.32 5.58
C ALA A 88 16.04 -9.18 4.56
N THR A 89 15.40 -10.24 5.02
CA THR A 89 14.63 -11.18 4.17
C THR A 89 13.11 -11.05 4.32
N LYS A 90 12.64 -10.52 5.45
CA LYS A 90 11.21 -10.54 5.80
C LYS A 90 10.44 -9.30 5.34
N VAL A 91 11.11 -8.15 5.32
CA VAL A 91 10.54 -6.86 4.92
C VAL A 91 11.22 -6.42 3.63
N ARG A 92 10.40 -6.01 2.67
CA ARG A 92 10.80 -5.66 1.31
C ARG A 92 11.21 -4.19 1.22
N ALA A 93 11.85 -3.81 0.12
CA ALA A 93 12.16 -2.42 -0.18
C ALA A 93 10.93 -1.73 -0.77
N GLU A 94 10.83 -0.40 -0.70
CA GLU A 94 9.70 0.34 -1.28
C GLU A 94 9.54 0.09 -2.78
N ALA A 95 10.65 0.01 -3.51
CA ALA A 95 10.67 -0.22 -4.96
C ALA A 95 10.00 -1.56 -5.36
N ASP A 96 9.97 -2.53 -4.45
CA ASP A 96 9.26 -3.80 -4.65
C ASP A 96 7.74 -3.65 -4.77
N PHE A 97 7.20 -2.48 -4.42
CA PHE A 97 5.79 -2.14 -4.46
C PHE A 97 5.47 -1.09 -5.54
N ASP A 98 6.40 -0.77 -6.43
CA ASP A 98 6.16 0.26 -7.45
C ASP A 98 5.04 -0.09 -8.43
N GLN A 99 4.78 -1.39 -8.65
CA GLN A 99 3.60 -1.84 -9.39
C GLN A 99 2.26 -1.50 -8.69
N TYR A 100 2.27 -1.10 -7.43
CA TYR A 100 1.07 -0.69 -6.71
C TYR A 100 0.95 0.82 -6.56
N ARG A 101 1.87 1.62 -7.11
CA ARG A 101 1.74 3.09 -7.11
C ARG A 101 0.41 3.49 -7.72
N LEU A 102 -0.27 4.47 -7.09
CA LEU A 102 -1.60 4.90 -7.53
C LEU A 102 -1.63 5.27 -9.01
N SER A 103 -0.63 6.01 -9.51
CA SER A 103 -0.50 6.33 -10.94
C SER A 103 -0.47 5.08 -11.81
N THR A 104 0.45 4.15 -11.52
CA THR A 104 0.59 2.89 -12.25
C THR A 104 -0.67 2.03 -12.22
N VAL A 105 -1.41 2.01 -11.10
CA VAL A 105 -2.65 1.25 -10.97
C VAL A 105 -3.79 1.94 -11.72
N VAL A 106 -3.90 3.27 -11.63
CA VAL A 106 -4.91 4.06 -12.34
C VAL A 106 -4.77 3.86 -13.85
N ASP A 107 -3.56 3.91 -14.38
CA ASP A 107 -3.31 3.70 -15.82
C ASP A 107 -3.83 2.32 -16.28
N ARG A 108 -3.65 1.28 -15.47
CA ARG A 108 -4.18 -0.07 -15.78
C ARG A 108 -5.69 -0.14 -15.71
N LEU A 109 -6.30 0.51 -14.72
CA LEU A 109 -7.74 0.46 -14.48
C LEU A 109 -8.53 1.30 -15.51
N LEU A 110 -7.92 2.37 -16.04
CA LEU A 110 -8.49 3.18 -17.10
C LEU A 110 -8.28 2.56 -18.48
N GLY A 111 -7.18 1.82 -18.69
CA GLY A 111 -6.75 1.40 -20.02
C GLY A 111 -6.46 2.61 -20.92
N ASP A 112 -6.55 2.44 -22.25
CA ASP A 112 -6.37 3.54 -23.22
C ASP A 112 -7.49 4.61 -23.18
N ARG A 113 -8.44 4.53 -22.24
CA ARG A 113 -9.53 5.49 -22.11
C ARG A 113 -9.08 6.66 -21.23
N THR A 114 -8.76 7.78 -21.86
CA THR A 114 -8.63 9.06 -21.15
C THR A 114 -9.95 9.38 -20.45
N PRO A 115 -9.96 9.60 -19.13
CA PRO A 115 -11.18 9.94 -18.41
C PRO A 115 -11.69 11.29 -18.93
N GLN A 116 -12.91 11.30 -19.48
CA GLN A 116 -13.61 12.55 -19.78
C GLN A 116 -14.13 13.11 -18.46
N LEU A 117 -13.60 14.27 -18.06
CA LEU A 117 -14.22 15.06 -16.99
C LEU A 117 -15.55 15.63 -17.52
N PRO A 118 -16.62 15.65 -16.70
CA PRO A 118 -17.89 16.27 -17.08
C PRO A 118 -17.76 17.79 -17.28
#